data_AF-A0A920QCQ5-F1
#
_entry.id   AF-A0A920QCQ5-F1
#
_cell.length_a   1.000
_cell.length_b   1.000
_cell.length_c   1.000
_cell.angle_alpha   90.00
_cell.angle_beta   90.00
_cell.angle_gamma   90.00
#
_symmetry.space_group_name_H-M   'P 1'
#
loop_
_entity.id
_entity.type
_entity.pdbx_description
1 polymer ?
#
loop_
_entity_poly.entity_id
_entity_poly.type
_entity_poly.pdbx_seq_one_letter_code
_entity_poly.pdbx_strand_id
1 'polypeptide(L)'
;MGQSISRPPQAESLEVISEAKLEPALAKAGPGERFQFERLGYFCADPTIQKPGKPVFNRTVTLRDPGAGSRERGEPPGFWAQSGLPFVRE
;
A
#
# COMPACT_ATOMS: atom_id res chain seq x y z
N MET A 1 8.44 8.00 -36.31
CA MET A 1 8.24 6.73 -35.56
C MET A 1 8.03 7.05 -34.09
N GLY A 2 6.81 6.94 -33.56
CA GLY A 2 6.57 6.95 -32.11
C GLY A 2 6.75 5.53 -31.57
N GLN A 3 7.67 5.34 -30.64
CA GLN A 3 7.87 4.04 -29.98
C GLN A 3 6.60 3.77 -29.14
N SER A 4 5.87 2.71 -29.46
CA SER A 4 4.69 2.29 -28.71
C SER A 4 5.13 1.77 -27.34
N ILE A 5 4.62 2.35 -26.26
CA ILE A 5 4.96 1.97 -24.89
C ILE A 5 4.14 0.73 -24.51
N SER A 6 4.44 -0.42 -25.10
CA SER A 6 3.85 -1.69 -24.64
C SER A 6 4.77 -2.30 -23.58
N ARG A 7 4.49 -2.03 -22.31
CA ARG A 7 5.13 -2.73 -21.18
C ARG A 7 4.67 -4.20 -21.20
N PRO A 8 5.59 -5.19 -21.16
CA PRO A 8 5.19 -6.59 -21.07
C PRO A 8 4.49 -6.85 -19.73
N PRO A 9 3.44 -7.70 -19.71
CA PRO A 9 2.70 -8.01 -18.49
C PRO A 9 3.63 -8.65 -17.46
N GLN A 10 3.65 -8.13 -16.23
CA GLN A 10 4.30 -8.79 -15.10
C GLN A 10 3.44 -9.96 -14.62
N ALA A 11 4.03 -11.15 -14.48
CA ALA A 11 3.35 -12.35 -14.03
C ALA A 11 2.70 -12.21 -12.63
N GLU A 12 3.27 -11.36 -11.78
CA GLU A 12 2.84 -11.14 -10.39
C GLU A 12 1.91 -9.92 -10.21
N SER A 13 1.35 -9.37 -11.30
CA SER A 13 0.58 -8.13 -11.21
C SER A 13 -0.84 -8.30 -10.64
N LEU A 14 -1.34 -9.54 -10.55
CA LEU A 14 -2.69 -9.85 -10.10
C LEU A 14 -2.71 -11.13 -9.27
N GLU A 15 -3.22 -11.02 -8.04
CA GLU A 15 -3.46 -12.13 -7.13
C GLU A 15 -4.97 -12.23 -6.87
N VAL A 16 -5.56 -13.41 -7.04
CA VAL A 16 -7.00 -13.65 -6.85
C VAL A 16 -7.20 -14.63 -5.69
N ILE A 17 -7.95 -14.20 -4.67
CA ILE A 17 -8.27 -15.02 -3.49
C ILE A 17 -9.77 -15.36 -3.56
N SER A 18 -10.10 -16.60 -3.91
CA SER A 18 -11.47 -17.06 -4.16
C SER A 18 -12.28 -17.45 -2.92
N GLU A 19 -11.60 -17.89 -1.85
CA GLU A 19 -12.23 -18.41 -0.62
C GLU A 19 -11.98 -17.50 0.59
N ALA A 20 -11.95 -16.19 0.34
CA ALA A 20 -11.81 -15.20 1.39
C ALA A 20 -13.04 -15.20 2.31
N LYS A 21 -12.80 -15.28 3.62
CA LYS A 21 -13.84 -15.09 4.63
C LYS A 21 -13.96 -13.60 4.93
N LEU A 22 -15.19 -13.10 4.90
CA LEU A 22 -15.53 -11.70 5.12
C LEU A 22 -16.60 -11.59 6.19
N GLU A 23 -16.68 -10.43 6.81
CA GLU A 23 -17.75 -10.10 7.74
C GLU A 23 -19.12 -10.17 7.05
N PRO A 24 -20.18 -10.71 7.71
CA PRO A 24 -21.52 -10.81 7.13
C PRO A 24 -22.10 -9.46 6.67
N ALA A 25 -21.69 -8.35 7.32
CA ALA A 25 -22.12 -7.01 6.95
C ALA A 25 -21.70 -6.64 5.51
N LEU A 26 -20.57 -7.18 5.02
CA LEU A 26 -20.05 -6.92 3.68
C LEU A 26 -20.84 -7.64 2.58
N ALA A 27 -21.72 -8.58 2.93
CA ALA A 27 -22.57 -9.27 1.94
C ALA A 27 -23.56 -8.34 1.24
N LYS A 28 -23.85 -7.17 1.85
CA LYS A 28 -24.73 -6.13 1.31
C LYS A 28 -23.97 -4.94 0.72
N ALA A 29 -22.64 -5.04 0.58
CA ALA A 29 -21.84 -3.98 -0.01
C ALA A 29 -22.34 -3.63 -1.41
N GLY A 30 -22.51 -2.33 -1.67
CA GLY A 30 -22.91 -1.80 -2.95
C GLY A 30 -21.73 -1.70 -3.94
N PRO A 31 -22.00 -1.71 -5.26
CA PRO A 31 -21.03 -1.35 -6.30
C PRO A 31 -20.29 -0.03 -6.00
N GLY A 32 -18.96 -0.07 -5.97
CA GLY A 32 -18.11 1.11 -5.76
C GLY A 32 -17.97 1.57 -4.30
N GLU A 33 -18.59 0.89 -3.34
CA GLU A 33 -18.40 1.18 -1.93
C GLU A 33 -16.96 0.86 -1.48
N ARG A 34 -16.44 1.66 -0.55
CA ARG A 34 -15.05 1.60 -0.08
C ARG A 34 -15.00 1.13 1.37
N PHE A 35 -14.07 0.23 1.66
CA PHE A 35 -13.92 -0.39 2.96
C PHE A 35 -12.44 -0.43 3.36
N GLN A 36 -12.19 -0.30 4.66
CA GLN A 36 -10.90 -0.62 5.25
C GLN A 36 -10.99 -2.01 5.85
N PHE A 37 -10.25 -2.97 5.31
CA PHE A 37 -10.10 -4.27 5.94
C PHE A 37 -8.95 -4.19 6.95
N GLU A 38 -9.23 -4.63 8.17
CA GLU A 38 -8.29 -4.50 9.27
C GLU A 38 -6.94 -5.13 8.92
N ARG A 39 -5.87 -4.36 9.09
CA ARG A 39 -4.47 -4.77 8.85
C ARG A 39 -4.13 -5.19 7.40
N LEU A 40 -5.09 -5.23 6.49
CA LEU A 40 -4.89 -5.65 5.10
C LEU A 40 -4.75 -4.46 4.15
N GLY A 41 -5.60 -3.44 4.30
CA GLY A 41 -5.60 -2.29 3.40
C GLY A 41 -6.98 -1.76 3.10
N TYR A 42 -7.04 -0.91 2.07
CA TYR A 42 -8.27 -0.34 1.58
C TYR A 42 -8.74 -1.08 0.34
N PHE A 43 -10.04 -1.37 0.29
CA PHE A 43 -10.69 -2.16 -0.72
C PHE A 43 -11.90 -1.41 -1.29
N CYS A 44 -12.17 -1.64 -2.57
CA CYS A 44 -13.35 -1.14 -3.25
C CYS A 44 -14.16 -2.32 -3.77
N ALA A 45 -15.46 -2.30 -3.55
CA ALA A 45 -16.37 -3.31 -4.07
C ALA A 45 -16.50 -3.10 -5.60
N ASP A 46 -16.13 -4.10 -6.39
CA ASP A 46 -16.03 -3.98 -7.86
C ASP A 46 -17.41 -3.73 -8.48
N PRO A 47 -17.61 -2.62 -9.23
CA PRO A 47 -18.92 -2.28 -9.77
C PRO A 47 -19.30 -3.07 -11.04
N THR A 48 -18.34 -3.74 -11.67
CA THR A 48 -18.50 -4.41 -12.97
C THR A 48 -18.80 -5.90 -12.83
N ILE A 49 -18.23 -6.58 -11.84
CA ILE A 49 -18.35 -8.05 -11.68
C ILE A 49 -19.11 -8.50 -10.44
N GLN A 50 -19.51 -7.57 -9.56
CA GLN A 50 -20.31 -7.89 -8.38
C GLN A 50 -21.63 -8.56 -8.71
N LYS A 51 -22.04 -9.51 -7.86
CA LYS A 51 -23.35 -10.16 -7.91
C LYS A 51 -23.99 -10.16 -6.52
N PRO A 52 -25.34 -10.14 -6.42
CA PRO A 52 -26.02 -10.27 -5.14
C PRO A 52 -25.55 -11.52 -4.37
N GLY A 53 -25.10 -11.33 -3.12
CA GLY A 53 -24.58 -12.40 -2.28
C GLY A 53 -23.18 -12.92 -2.64
N LYS A 54 -22.52 -12.33 -3.64
CA LYS A 54 -21.13 -12.64 -4.03
C LYS A 54 -20.37 -11.33 -4.28
N PRO A 55 -20.03 -10.59 -3.22
CA PRO A 55 -19.28 -9.35 -3.36
C PRO A 55 -17.85 -9.65 -3.82
N VAL A 56 -17.32 -8.84 -4.72
CA VAL A 56 -15.93 -8.89 -5.19
C VAL A 56 -15.25 -7.59 -4.78
N PHE A 57 -14.08 -7.70 -4.15
CA PHE A 57 -13.34 -6.55 -3.63
C PHE A 57 -11.97 -6.46 -4.27
N ASN A 58 -11.64 -5.28 -4.80
CA ASN A 58 -10.33 -4.97 -5.34
C ASN A 58 -9.52 -4.18 -4.30
N ARG A 59 -8.29 -4.63 -4.02
CA ARG A 59 -7.36 -3.90 -3.14
C ARG A 59 -6.88 -2.64 -3.84
N THR A 60 -7.18 -1.47 -3.28
CA THR A 60 -6.78 -0.17 -3.84
C THR A 60 -5.39 0.24 -3.39
N VAL A 61 -5.11 0.15 -2.08
CA VAL A 61 -3.81 0.48 -1.49
C VAL A 61 -3.53 -0.47 -0.31
N THR A 62 -2.27 -0.86 -0.15
CA THR A 62 -1.80 -1.56 1.04
C THR A 62 -1.62 -0.55 2.18
N LEU A 63 -1.72 -1.02 3.44
CA LEU A 63 -1.41 -0.16 4.58
C LEU A 63 0.07 0.23 4.55
N ARG A 64 0.34 1.49 4.85
CA ARG A 64 1.71 1.97 5.05
C ARG A 64 2.24 1.38 6.35
N ASP A 65 3.35 0.65 6.26
CA ASP A 65 4.11 0.30 7.44
C ASP A 65 4.72 1.57 8.06
N PRO A 66 4.54 1.84 9.37
CA PRO A 66 5.08 3.03 10.02
C PRO A 66 6.63 3.02 10.11
N GLY A 67 7.31 1.92 9.78
CA GLY A 67 8.73 1.69 10.02
C GLY A 67 9.69 1.91 8.85
N ALA A 68 9.25 2.20 7.63
CA ALA A 68 10.17 2.46 6.50
C ALA A 68 10.68 3.91 6.43
N GLY A 69 10.59 4.63 7.56
CA GLY A 69 10.88 6.06 7.67
C GLY A 69 11.82 6.42 8.81
N SER A 70 12.54 5.46 9.39
CA SER A 70 13.73 5.81 10.16
C SER A 70 14.83 6.19 9.17
N ARG A 71 14.81 7.45 8.73
CA ARG A 71 16.06 8.13 8.38
C ARG A 71 16.94 7.92 9.61
N GLU A 72 17.92 7.04 9.48
CA GLU A 72 19.12 7.11 10.29
C GLU A 72 19.50 8.59 10.24
N ARG A 73 19.32 9.32 11.35
CA ARG A 73 20.06 10.57 11.52
C ARG A 73 21.51 10.14 11.74
N GLY A 74 22.11 9.61 10.69
CA GLY A 74 23.53 9.58 10.52
C GLY A 74 23.95 11.03 10.65
N GLU A 75 24.82 11.29 11.61
CA GLU A 75 25.50 12.55 11.75
C GLU A 75 25.92 13.06 10.35
N PRO A 76 25.73 14.35 10.04
CA PRO A 76 26.15 14.87 8.75
C PRO A 76 27.66 14.59 8.56
N PRO A 77 28.09 14.06 7.41
CA PRO A 77 29.49 13.76 7.19
C PRO A 77 30.34 15.05 7.28
N GLY A 78 31.25 15.07 8.24
CA GLY A 78 32.59 15.64 8.06
C GLY A 78 32.78 17.16 8.11
N PHE A 79 31.75 17.99 8.37
CA PHE A 79 32.00 19.44 8.46
C PHE A 79 32.68 19.85 9.78
N TRP A 80 32.47 19.10 10.87
CA TRP A 80 32.93 19.46 12.22
C TRP A 80 34.26 18.79 12.63
N ALA A 81 34.74 17.81 11.87
CA ALA A 81 35.98 17.08 12.20
C ALA A 81 37.27 17.92 12.05
N GLN A 82 37.17 19.14 11.53
CA GLN A 82 38.32 20.03 11.26
C GLN A 82 38.46 21.19 12.26
N SER A 83 37.47 21.43 13.13
CA SER A 83 37.47 22.65 13.97
C SER A 83 38.00 22.49 15.39
N GLY A 84 38.37 21.28 15.84
CA GLY A 84 39.12 21.10 17.10
C GLY A 84 38.46 21.65 18.37
N LEU A 85 37.14 21.86 18.40
CA LEU A 85 36.43 22.36 19.57
C LEU A 85 35.69 21.22 20.29
N PRO A 86 35.82 21.10 21.62
CA PRO A 86 35.10 20.09 22.38
C PRO A 86 33.60 20.42 22.40
N PHE A 87 32.79 19.41 22.11
CA PHE A 87 31.33 19.47 22.18
C PHE A 87 30.90 19.43 23.66
N VAL A 88 30.52 20.58 24.20
CA VAL A 88 29.85 20.66 25.52
C VAL A 88 28.37 20.34 25.31
N ARG A 89 27.89 19.22 25.84
CA ARG A 89 26.47 19.02 26.09
C ARG A 89 26.12 19.60 27.45
N GLU A 90 25.17 20.53 27.47
CA GLU A 90 24.32 20.77 28.63
C GLU A 90 23.31 19.62 28.82
#